data_AF-A0A947IB92-F1
#
_entry.id   AF-A0A947IB92-F1
#
_cell.length_a   1.000
_cell.length_b   1.000
_cell.length_c   1.000
_cell.angle_alpha   90.00
_cell.angle_beta   90.00
_cell.angle_gamma   90.00
#
_symmetry.space_group_name_H-M   'P 1'
#
loop_
_entity.id
_entity.type
_entity.pdbx_description
1 polymer ?
#
loop_
_entity_poly.entity_id
_entity_poly.type
_entity_poly.pdbx_seq_one_letter_code
_entity_poly.pdbx_strand_id
1 'polypeptide(L)'
;MAKIRITIDEQPIEVEAGTYILEAANQLGIRIPTLCYYPHIEPYAACRICVVEASNQAGWTKVVTACNYAVWEGLSIHTDTPRVINARRVNLEMLLSR
;
A
#
# COMPACT_ATOMS: atom_id res chain seq x y z
N MET A 1 2.53 6.75 21.30
CA MET A 1 1.97 7.24 20.03
C MET A 1 0.53 6.77 19.92
N ALA A 2 -0.35 7.52 19.25
CA ALA A 2 -1.76 7.11 19.11
C ALA A 2 -1.85 5.92 18.14
N LYS A 3 -2.56 4.85 18.54
CA LYS A 3 -2.90 3.75 17.64
C LYS A 3 -4.12 4.14 16.82
N ILE A 4 -4.12 3.79 15.54
CA ILE A 4 -5.22 4.00 14.61
C ILE A 4 -5.68 2.67 14.04
N ARG A 5 -6.97 2.56 13.74
CA ARG A 5 -7.58 1.36 13.20
C ARG A 5 -7.77 1.51 11.69
N ILE A 6 -7.27 0.53 10.96
CA ILE A 6 -7.41 0.42 9.50
C ILE A 6 -7.82 -1.01 9.13
N THR A 7 -8.21 -1.19 7.87
CA THR A 7 -8.55 -2.50 7.32
C THR A 7 -7.69 -2.77 6.08
N ILE A 8 -7.08 -3.94 5.98
CA ILE A 8 -6.33 -4.38 4.80
C ILE A 8 -6.91 -5.71 4.33
N ASP A 9 -7.44 -5.78 3.11
CA ASP A 9 -8.06 -6.99 2.55
C ASP A 9 -9.06 -7.64 3.53
N GLU A 10 -10.01 -6.83 4.02
CA GLU A 10 -11.03 -7.19 5.02
C GLU A 10 -10.52 -7.53 6.43
N GLN A 11 -9.20 -7.52 6.65
CA GLN A 11 -8.59 -7.78 7.95
C GLN A 11 -8.36 -6.47 8.73
N PRO A 12 -9.02 -6.27 9.88
CA PRO A 12 -8.78 -5.10 10.71
C PRO A 12 -7.44 -5.22 11.44
N ILE A 13 -6.68 -4.12 11.49
CA ILE A 13 -5.43 -4.02 12.25
C ILE A 13 -5.34 -2.66 12.96
N GLU A 14 -4.71 -2.67 14.13
CA GLU A 14 -4.31 -1.46 14.84
C GLU A 14 -2.80 -1.25 14.70
N VAL A 15 -2.43 -0.10 14.15
CA VAL A 15 -1.02 0.30 13.94
C VAL A 15 -0.77 1.68 14.52
N GLU A 16 0.50 2.04 14.67
CA GLU A 16 0.84 3.40 15.10
C GLU A 16 0.51 4.41 14.00
N ALA A 17 0.03 5.60 14.41
CA ALA A 17 -0.19 6.69 13.48
C ALA A 17 1.14 7.03 12.76
N GLY A 18 1.09 7.10 11.42
CA GLY A 18 2.27 7.37 10.59
C GLY A 18 2.96 6.12 10.03
N THR A 19 2.59 4.91 10.49
CA THR A 19 3.05 3.65 9.86
C THR A 19 2.68 3.62 8.38
N TYR A 20 3.58 3.14 7.53
CA TYR A 20 3.28 3.00 6.10
C TYR A 20 2.42 1.76 5.82
N ILE A 21 1.59 1.81 4.77
CA ILE A 21 0.73 0.69 4.38
C ILE A 21 1.54 -0.61 4.22
N LEU A 22 2.73 -0.54 3.62
CA LEU A 22 3.58 -1.72 3.41
C LEU A 22 3.97 -2.41 4.72
N GLU A 23 4.29 -1.62 5.75
CA GLU A 23 4.64 -2.14 7.08
C GLU A 23 3.42 -2.74 7.77
N ALA A 24 2.27 -2.06 7.69
CA ALA A 24 1.00 -2.58 8.24
C ALA A 24 0.58 -3.89 7.56
N ALA A 25 0.72 -4.00 6.25
CA ALA A 25 0.42 -5.23 5.50
C ALA A 25 1.36 -6.38 5.90
N ASN A 26 2.66 -6.10 6.09
CA ASN A 26 3.63 -7.10 6.53
C ASN A 26 3.31 -7.67 7.92
N GLN A 27 2.76 -6.86 8.84
CA GLN A 27 2.31 -7.33 10.16
C GLN A 27 1.17 -8.35 10.08
N LEU A 28 0.34 -8.27 9.03
CA LEU A 28 -0.72 -9.24 8.73
C LEU A 28 -0.25 -10.43 7.89
N GLY A 29 1.03 -10.46 7.47
CA GLY A 29 1.54 -11.46 6.53
C GLY A 29 1.06 -11.26 5.09
N ILE A 30 0.44 -10.11 4.78
CA ILE A 30 -0.01 -9.77 3.42
C ILE A 30 1.19 -9.28 2.62
N ARG A 31 1.56 -10.06 1.60
CA ARG A 31 2.73 -9.76 0.76
C ARG A 31 2.40 -8.79 -0.36
N ILE A 32 2.79 -7.52 -0.20
CA ILE A 32 2.75 -6.53 -1.28
C ILE A 32 4.08 -6.60 -2.06
N PRO A 33 4.05 -6.76 -3.40
CA PRO A 33 5.28 -6.86 -4.19
C PRO A 33 6.03 -5.53 -4.19
N THR A 34 7.35 -5.60 -4.04
CA THR A 34 8.25 -4.44 -4.06
C THR A 34 9.51 -4.79 -4.86
N LEU A 35 10.10 -3.78 -5.51
CA LEU A 35 11.40 -3.91 -6.18
C LEU A 35 12.45 -2.94 -5.60
N CYS A 36 12.03 -1.73 -5.25
CA CYS A 36 12.93 -0.67 -4.79
C CYS A 36 12.86 -0.41 -3.28
N TYR A 37 12.02 -1.13 -2.54
CA TYR A 37 11.89 -0.93 -1.10
C TYR A 37 13.03 -1.64 -0.37
N TYR A 38 13.64 -0.93 0.57
CA TYR A 38 14.60 -1.50 1.50
C TYR A 38 14.39 -0.89 2.89
N PRO A 39 14.27 -1.70 3.97
CA PRO A 39 13.85 -1.21 5.29
C PRO A 39 14.75 -0.15 5.93
N HIS A 40 16.00 -0.04 5.49
CA HIS A 40 16.98 0.86 6.09
C HIS A 40 17.25 2.13 5.26
N ILE A 41 16.42 2.42 4.26
CA ILE A 41 16.47 3.67 3.48
C ILE A 41 15.10 4.32 3.41
N GLU A 42 15.09 5.63 3.17
CA GLU A 42 13.85 6.37 2.99
C GLU A 42 13.11 5.89 1.72
N PRO A 43 11.80 5.57 1.82
CA PRO A 43 11.04 5.10 0.67
C PRO A 43 10.81 6.19 -0.40
N TYR A 44 11.35 5.99 -1.59
CA TYR A 44 11.29 6.95 -2.70
C TYR A 44 10.32 6.56 -3.84
N ALA A 45 9.64 5.42 -3.70
CA ALA A 45 8.56 4.95 -4.57
C ALA A 45 8.87 4.85 -6.09
N ALA A 46 10.13 4.65 -6.48
CA ALA A 46 10.49 4.63 -7.91
C ALA A 46 9.88 3.48 -8.72
N CYS A 47 9.85 2.25 -8.17
CA CYS A 47 9.38 1.10 -8.96
C CYS A 47 7.86 1.07 -9.17
N ARG A 48 7.09 1.75 -8.30
CA ARG A 48 5.61 1.75 -8.32
C ARG A 48 4.94 0.35 -8.35
N ILE A 49 5.66 -0.74 -8.06
CA ILE A 49 5.09 -2.10 -8.04
C ILE A 49 4.23 -2.33 -6.79
N CYS A 50 4.53 -1.64 -5.70
CA CYS A 50 3.80 -1.72 -4.43
C CYS A 50 2.46 -0.96 -4.43
N VAL A 51 1.89 -0.69 -5.60
CA VAL A 51 0.59 -0.01 -5.69
C VAL A 51 -0.51 -0.85 -5.06
N VAL A 52 -1.40 -0.15 -4.38
CA VAL A 52 -2.61 -0.67 -3.72
C VAL A 52 -3.74 0.34 -3.90
N GLU A 53 -4.97 -0.11 -3.70
CA GLU A 53 -6.15 0.75 -3.74
C GLU A 53 -6.54 1.12 -2.31
N ALA A 54 -6.44 2.41 -1.99
CA ALA A 54 -6.88 2.97 -0.73
C ALA A 54 -8.31 3.52 -0.89
N SER A 55 -9.17 3.23 0.07
CA SER A 55 -10.53 3.76 0.14
C SER A 55 -10.91 4.17 1.56
N ASN A 56 -12.02 4.91 1.69
CA ASN A 56 -12.65 5.19 2.98
C ASN A 56 -14.17 5.04 2.89
N GLN A 57 -14.83 5.15 4.05
CA GLN A 57 -16.28 5.03 4.16
C GLN A 57 -17.06 6.17 3.46
N ALA A 58 -16.40 7.28 3.14
CA ALA A 58 -16.99 8.42 2.42
C ALA A 58 -16.99 8.26 0.89
N GLY A 59 -16.57 7.09 0.38
CA GLY A 59 -16.53 6.80 -1.06
C GLY A 59 -15.30 7.36 -1.78
N TRP A 60 -14.31 7.90 -1.06
CA TRP A 60 -13.03 8.27 -1.65
C TRP A 60 -12.25 7.00 -2.02
N THR A 61 -11.67 6.96 -3.22
CA THR A 61 -10.78 5.88 -3.65
C THR A 61 -9.56 6.44 -4.39
N LYS A 62 -8.38 5.87 -4.16
CA LYS A 62 -7.15 6.27 -4.85
C LYS A 62 -6.17 5.11 -4.94
N VAL A 63 -5.49 5.00 -6.08
CA VAL A 63 -4.32 4.11 -6.19
C VAL A 63 -3.11 4.84 -5.63
N VAL A 64 -2.51 4.26 -4.59
CA VAL A 64 -1.36 4.82 -3.87
C VAL A 64 -0.25 3.78 -3.78
N THR A 65 0.97 4.21 -3.42
CA THR A 65 2.09 3.29 -3.18
C THR A 65 2.16 2.90 -1.73
N ALA A 66 2.21 1.59 -1.46
CA ALA A 66 2.23 1.10 -0.08
C ALA A 66 3.51 1.49 0.67
N CYS A 67 4.65 1.61 -0.02
CA CYS A 67 5.95 1.80 0.63
C CYS A 67 6.16 3.16 1.30
N ASN A 68 5.39 4.19 0.94
CA ASN A 68 5.59 5.56 1.43
C ASN A 68 4.30 6.31 1.77
N TYR A 69 3.16 5.61 1.74
CA TYR A 69 1.86 6.20 2.07
C TYR A 69 1.51 5.87 3.51
N ALA A 70 1.44 6.90 4.35
CA ALA A 70 1.13 6.76 5.77
C ALA A 70 -0.35 6.44 5.96
N VAL A 71 -0.63 5.51 6.88
CA VAL A 71 -1.99 5.13 7.25
C VAL A 71 -2.64 6.18 8.16
N TRP A 72 -3.96 6.29 8.06
CA TRP A 72 -4.79 7.19 8.85
C TRP A 72 -6.12 6.52 9.20
N GLU A 73 -6.79 7.03 10.23
CA GLU A 73 -7.98 6.40 10.82
C GLU A 73 -9.12 6.18 9.81
N GLY A 74 -9.65 4.96 9.75
CA GLY A 74 -10.75 4.62 8.84
C GLY A 74 -10.32 4.39 7.38
N LEU A 75 -9.02 4.23 7.14
CA LEU A 75 -8.48 3.82 5.85
C LEU A 75 -8.71 2.31 5.62
N SER A 76 -9.23 1.99 4.44
CA SER A 76 -9.34 0.62 3.92
C SER A 76 -8.38 0.44 2.74
N ILE A 77 -7.61 -0.65 2.74
CA ILE A 77 -6.66 -0.97 1.68
C ILE A 77 -7.07 -2.28 1.01
N HIS A 78 -7.02 -2.29 -0.32
CA HIS A 78 -7.28 -3.45 -1.17
C HIS A 78 -6.04 -3.71 -2.02
N THR A 79 -5.46 -4.90 -1.91
CA THR A 79 -4.15 -5.21 -2.51
C THR A 79 -4.21 -5.98 -3.83
N ASP A 80 -5.40 -6.47 -4.22
CA ASP A 80 -5.62 -7.40 -5.33
C ASP A 80 -6.75 -6.99 -6.30
N THR A 81 -7.25 -5.76 -6.23
CA THR A 81 -8.33 -5.30 -7.12
C THR A 81 -7.90 -5.34 -8.60
N PRO A 82 -8.84 -5.46 -9.57
CA PRO A 82 -8.51 -5.40 -10.99
C PRO A 82 -7.74 -4.15 -11.39
N ARG A 83 -8.05 -3.02 -10.73
CA ARG A 83 -7.36 -1.74 -10.92
C ARG A 83 -5.91 -1.79 -10.44
N VAL A 84 -5.64 -2.41 -9.29
CA VAL A 84 -4.29 -2.63 -8.76
C VAL A 84 -3.49 -3.56 -9.65
N ILE A 85 -4.07 -4.69 -10.06
CA ILE A 85 -3.41 -5.67 -10.94
C ILE A 85 -3.03 -5.02 -12.27
N ASN A 86 -3.95 -4.26 -12.87
CA ASN A 86 -3.67 -3.54 -14.11
C ASN A 86 -2.56 -2.49 -13.94
N ALA A 87 -2.59 -1.71 -12.86
CA ALA A 87 -1.55 -0.73 -12.56
C ALA A 87 -0.16 -1.39 -12.39
N ARG A 88 -0.08 -2.55 -11.73
CA ARG A 88 1.16 -3.31 -11.60
C ARG A 88 1.68 -3.79 -12.96
N ARG A 89 0.80 -4.31 -13.81
CA ARG A 89 1.16 -4.73 -15.18
C ARG A 89 1.75 -3.57 -15.98
N VAL A 90 1.04 -2.44 -16.03
CA VAL A 90 1.50 -1.25 -16.78
C VAL A 90 2.84 -0.73 -16.24
N ASN A 91 3.01 -0.67 -14.91
CA ASN A 91 4.28 -0.25 -14.32
C ASN A 91 5.42 -1.21 -14.70
N LEU A 92 5.17 -2.51 -14.70
CA LEU A 92 6.16 -3.51 -15.10
C LEU A 92 6.52 -3.38 -16.59
N GLU A 93 5.53 -3.19 -17.47
CA GLU A 93 5.75 -2.94 -18.90
C GLU A 93 6.59 -1.69 -19.12
N MET A 94 6.33 -0.60 -18.38
CA MET A 94 7.13 0.62 -18.45
C MET A 94 8.57 0.39 -17.97
N LEU A 95 8.77 -0.36 -16.89
CA LEU A 95 10.10 -0.69 -16.38
C LEU A 95 10.91 -1.54 -17.38
N LEU A 96 10.23 -2.39 -18.15
CA LEU A 96 10.82 -3.27 -19.15
C LEU A 96 10.85 -2.66 -20.57
N SER A 97 10.39 -1.42 -20.74
CA SER A 97 10.23 -0.78 -22.06
C SER A 97 11.54 -0.42 -22.79
N ARG A 98 12.68 -0.97 -22.36
CA ARG A 98 14.01 -0.69 -22.90
C ARG A 98 14.80 -1.96 -23.15
#